data_AF-A0A1J5CNL1-F1
#
_entry.id   AF-A0A1J5CNL1-F1
#
_cell.length_a   1.000
_cell.length_b   1.000
_cell.length_c   1.000
_cell.angle_alpha   90.00
_cell.angle_beta   90.00
_cell.angle_gamma   90.00
#
_symmetry.space_group_name_H-M   'P 1'
#
loop_
_entity.id
_entity.type
_entity.pdbx_description
1 polymer ?
#
loop_
_entity_poly.entity_id
_entity_poly.type
_entity_poly.pdbx_seq_one_letter_code
_entity_poly.pdbx_strand_id
1 'polypeptide(L)' 'MAANGVLRRKFEDLAALHGIQLLIPPIALCTDNAAMVAAQGFFSANAVTGDLTRVNASSDWAMGDPLPLA' A
#
# COMPACT_ATOMS: atom_id res chain seq x y z
N MET A 1 -1.55 2.46 12.32
CA MET A 1 -0.86 3.62 11.70
C MET A 1 0.66 3.41 11.76
N ALA A 2 1.33 3.28 10.61
CA ALA A 2 2.77 2.98 10.55
C ALA A 2 3.68 4.15 10.92
N ALA A 3 3.16 5.38 11.01
CA ALA A 3 3.92 6.55 11.47
C ALA A 3 4.10 6.62 13.00
N ASN A 4 3.41 5.77 13.77
CA ASN A 4 3.45 5.82 15.23
C ASN A 4 4.82 5.36 15.77
N GLY A 5 5.55 6.26 16.42
CA GLY A 5 6.89 5.98 16.91
C GLY A 5 6.99 4.94 18.03
N VAL A 6 5.94 4.73 18.83
CA VAL A 6 5.93 3.68 19.87
C VAL A 6 5.74 2.31 19.23
N LEU A 7 4.83 2.20 18.26
CA LEU A 7 4.61 0.94 17.53
C LEU A 7 5.86 0.54 16.74
N ARG A 8 6.53 1.47 16.06
CA ARG A 8 7.78 1.19 15.32
C ARG A 8 8.82 0.49 16.20
N ARG A 9 9.14 1.07 17.37
CA ARG A 9 10.07 0.49 18.34
C ARG A 9 9.66 -0.91 18.79
N LYS A 10 8.37 -1.10 19.13
CA LYS A 10 7.88 -2.43 19.53
C LYS A 10 8.02 -3.47 18.42
N PHE A 11 7.78 -3.09 17.16
CA PHE A 11 7.98 -3.99 16.02
C PHE A 11 9.47 -4.26 15.77
N GLU A 12 10.36 -3.29 15.96
CA GLU A 12 11.82 -3.46 15.85
C GLU A 12 12.31 -4.50 16.88
N ASP A 13 11.91 -4.36 18.15
CA ASP A 13 12.27 -5.30 19.22
C ASP A 13 11.77 -6.73 18.91
N LEU A 14 10.52 -6.87 18.45
CA LEU A 14 9.94 -8.15 18.07
C LEU A 14 10.65 -8.77 16.86
N ALA A 15 10.95 -7.97 15.85
CA ALA A 15 11.64 -8.44 14.65
C ALA A 15 13.06 -8.95 15.00
N ALA A 16 13.79 -8.22 15.86
CA ALA A 16 15.08 -8.65 16.37
C ALA A 16 14.99 -9.95 17.17
N LEU A 17 14.00 -10.07 18.05
CA LEU A 17 13.77 -11.28 18.85
C LEU A 17 13.52 -12.53 17.98
N HIS A 18 12.77 -12.36 16.89
CA HIS A 18 12.42 -13.46 15.99
C HIS A 18 13.39 -13.65 14.81
N GLY A 19 14.43 -12.82 14.69
CA GLY A 19 15.37 -12.86 13.57
C GLY A 19 14.73 -12.52 12.21
N ILE A 20 13.67 -11.71 12.21
CA ILE A 20 12.91 -11.31 11.01
C ILE A 20 13.37 -9.93 10.56
N GLN A 21 13.48 -9.71 9.25
CA GLN A 21 13.74 -8.39 8.70
C GLN A 21 12.47 -7.51 8.78
N LEU A 22 12.59 -6.35 9.42
CA LEU A 22 11.53 -5.35 9.46
C LEU A 22 11.76 -4.26 8.42
N LEU A 23 10.74 -3.99 7.59
CA LEU A 23 10.74 -2.91 6.61
C LEU A 23 9.66 -1.90 6.97
N ILE A 24 10.06 -0.66 7.30
CA ILE A 24 9.13 0.43 7.57
C ILE A 24 9.47 1.63 6.69
N PRO A 25 8.52 2.17 5.89
CA PRO A 25 8.79 3.35 5.07
C PRO A 25 9.16 4.59 5.90
N PRO A 26 9.80 5.60 5.27
CA PRO A 26 9.92 6.94 5.82
C PRO A 26 8.57 7.48 6.29
N ILE A 27 8.57 8.32 7.34
CA ILE A 27 7.35 8.86 7.96
C ILE A 27 6.47 9.59 6.93
N ALA A 28 7.08 10.35 6.03
CA ALA A 28 6.38 11.09 4.97
C ALA A 28 5.59 10.20 3.99
N LEU A 29 5.87 8.90 3.96
CA LEU A 29 5.19 7.92 3.09
C LEU A 29 4.20 7.02 3.84
N CYS A 30 4.00 7.22 5.15
CA CYS A 30 3.18 6.34 5.99
C CYS A 30 1.71 6.77 6.13
N THR A 31 1.37 7.96 5.62
CA THR A 31 -0.01 8.46 5.48
C THR A 31 -0.36 8.56 4.02
N ASP A 32 -1.64 8.69 3.70
CA ASP A 32 -2.11 8.78 2.31
C ASP A 32 -1.35 9.85 1.53
N ASN A 33 -0.81 9.44 0.39
CA ASN A 33 -0.03 10.31 -0.49
C ASN A 33 -0.15 9.85 -1.94
N ALA A 34 0.01 10.77 -2.89
CA ALA A 34 -0.08 10.45 -4.32
C ALA A 34 1.09 9.57 -4.81
N ALA A 35 2.24 9.57 -4.13
CA ALA A 35 3.41 8.80 -4.54
C ALA A 35 3.15 7.30 -4.45
N MET A 36 2.45 6.82 -3.42
CA MET A 36 2.08 5.40 -3.31
C MET A 36 1.08 4.97 -4.39
N VAL A 37 0.13 5.86 -4.76
CA VAL A 37 -0.85 5.61 -5.82
C VAL A 37 -0.14 5.53 -7.18
N ALA A 38 0.77 6.46 -7.46
CA ALA A 38 1.56 6.46 -8.69
C ALA A 38 2.47 5.23 -8.79
N ALA A 39 3.13 4.85 -7.69
CA ALA A 39 3.96 3.65 -7.64
C ALA A 39 3.15 2.38 -7.90
N GLN A 40 2.00 2.22 -7.26
CA GLN A 40 1.08 1.11 -7.52
C GLN A 40 0.70 1.06 -9.00
N GLY A 41 0.27 2.18 -9.58
CA GLY A 41 -0.09 2.28 -11.00
C GLY A 41 1.06 1.87 -11.92
N PHE A 42 2.28 2.34 -11.67
CA PHE A 42 3.46 1.99 -12.45
C PHE A 42 3.77 0.47 -12.41
N PHE A 43 3.75 -0.13 -11.22
CA PHE A 43 4.08 -1.55 -11.06
C PHE A 43 2.99 -2.49 -11.55
N SER A 44 1.71 -2.09 -11.50
CA SER A 44 0.59 -2.94 -11.97
C SER A 44 0.14 -2.64 -13.39
N ALA A 45 0.65 -1.62 -14.07
CA ALA A 45 0.14 -1.17 -15.38
C ALA A 45 0.00 -2.30 -16.41
N ASN A 46 0.98 -3.20 -16.49
CA ASN A 46 0.97 -4.32 -17.45
C ASN A 46 -0.02 -5.44 -17.09
N ALA A 47 -0.48 -5.50 -15.83
CA ALA A 47 -1.43 -6.51 -15.36
C ALA A 47 -2.90 -6.05 -15.53
N VAL A 48 -3.12 -4.76 -15.81
CA VAL A 48 -4.45 -4.21 -16.02
C VAL A 48 -4.95 -4.58 -17.41
N THR A 49 -6.14 -5.17 -17.49
CA THR A 49 -6.84 -5.48 -18.73
C THR A 49 -8.17 -4.75 -18.79
N GLY A 50 -8.72 -4.56 -19.99
CA GLY A 50 -10.01 -3.91 -20.20
C GLY A 50 -9.91 -2.44 -20.63
N ASP A 51 -11.07 -1.83 -20.85
CA ASP A 51 -11.19 -0.45 -21.30
C ASP A 51 -11.01 0.51 -20.11
N LEU A 52 -9.84 1.15 -20.04
CA LEU A 52 -9.50 2.09 -18.98
C LEU A 52 -10.37 3.35 -18.96
N THR A 53 -11.11 3.63 -20.03
CA THR A 53 -12.05 4.76 -20.07
C THR A 53 -13.32 4.49 -19.25
N ARG A 54 -13.54 3.23 -18.83
CA ARG A 54 -14.69 2.78 -18.04
C ARG A 54 -14.41 2.61 -16.54
N VAL A 55 -13.22 3.00 -16.08
CA VAL A 55 -12.89 2.98 -14.65
C VAL A 55 -13.89 3.85 -13.88
N ASN A 56 -14.45 3.30 -12.80
CA ASN A 56 -15.34 4.03 -11.92
C ASN A 56 -14.84 4.01 -10.47
N ALA A 57 -15.36 4.88 -9.62
CA ALA A 57 -15.08 4.86 -8.19
C ALA A 57 -15.94 3.80 -7.48
N SER A 58 -15.34 3.06 -6.55
CA SER A 58 -16.04 2.20 -5.59
C SER A 58 -15.60 2.62 -4.18
N SER A 59 -16.58 2.89 -3.32
CA SER A 59 -16.36 3.30 -1.92
C SER A 59 -16.07 2.13 -0.98
N ASP A 60 -16.34 0.92 -1.44
CA ASP A 60 -16.27 -0.34 -0.71
C ASP A 60 -15.32 -1.35 -1.37
N TRP A 61 -14.42 -0.87 -2.24
CA TRP A 61 -13.48 -1.72 -2.99
C TRP A 61 -12.56 -2.49 -2.03
N ALA A 62 -12.66 -3.82 -2.04
CA ALA A 62 -11.88 -4.65 -1.14
C ALA A 62 -10.44 -4.84 -1.66
N MET A 63 -9.50 -5.01 -0.72
CA MET A 63 -8.11 -5.27 -1.06
C MET A 63 -7.99 -6.60 -1.82
N GLY A 64 -7.48 -6.54 -3.05
CA GLY A 64 -7.27 -7.70 -3.92
C GLY A 64 -8.39 -7.92 -4.94
N ASP A 65 -9.49 -7.18 -4.87
CA ASP A 65 -10.51 -7.20 -5.91
C ASP A 65 -9.98 -6.64 -7.23
N PRO A 66 -10.51 -7.10 -8.38
CA PRO A 66 -10.15 -6.54 -9.68
C PRO A 66 -10.50 -5.05 -9.74
N LEU A 67 -9.88 -4.33 -10.68
CA LEU A 67 -10.21 -2.93 -10.93
C LEU A 67 -11.72 -2.78 -11.18
N PRO A 68 -12.37 -1.76 -10.59
CA PRO A 68 -13.78 -1.46 -10.78
C PRO A 68 -14.03 -0.89 -12.19
N LEU A 69 -13.92 -1.76 -13.19
CA LEU A 69 -14.26 -1.50 -14.58
C LEU A 69 -15.77 -1.72 -14.70
N ALA A 70 -16.53 -0.62 -14.66
CA ALA A 70 -17.99 -0.64 -14.81
C ALA A 70 -18.39 -0.92 -16.25
#